data_AF-A0A0C9UDC8-F1
#
_entry.id   AF-A0A0C9UDC8-F1
#
_cell.length_a   1.000
_cell.length_b   1.000
_cell.length_c   1.000
_cell.angle_alpha   90.00
_cell.angle_beta   90.00
_cell.angle_gamma   90.00
#
_symmetry.space_group_name_H-M   'P 1'
#
loop_
_entity.id
_entity.type
_entity.pdbx_description
1 polymer ?
#
loop_
_entity_poly.entity_id
_entity_poly.type
_entity_poly.pdbx_seq_one_letter_code
_entity_poly.pdbx_strand_id
1 'polypeptide(L)'
;EFLYLIDPLNAIQTFMRTNNPTTPVERLLDDFNFGAVDLLAVQADTCLMFTNADSGEGYITVDGNSGDRTIITLWHGDEALIQRTASSCVNTIVVMHIVEPVTVETWIGHPNATAIINAGFPGQESGTALVNVLFGAVNLSGRLPYTIAKQMSDYPADISYSRNDGAFAQITYDKGLNVDCKCVGLCSLKHVRDADGCADTLTQKHYAEV
;
A
#
# COMPACT_ATOMS: atom_id res chain seq x y z
N GLU A 1 12.04 -12.50 14.44
CA GLU A 1 13.35 -12.62 13.76
C GLU A 1 13.20 -13.63 12.63
N PHE A 2 13.73 -13.32 11.44
CA PHE A 2 13.68 -14.23 10.29
C PHE A 2 15.01 -14.97 10.13
N LEU A 3 14.97 -16.20 9.63
CA LEU A 3 16.20 -16.95 9.26
C LEU A 3 16.93 -16.30 8.08
N TYR A 4 16.17 -15.70 7.17
CA TYR A 4 16.61 -14.89 6.04
C TYR A 4 15.45 -14.03 5.55
N LEU A 5 15.72 -13.06 4.69
CA LEU A 5 14.70 -12.30 3.97
C LEU A 5 15.18 -12.09 2.53
N ILE A 6 14.42 -12.58 1.56
CA ILE A 6 14.63 -12.26 0.16
C ILE A 6 13.85 -10.98 -0.13
N ASP A 7 14.56 -9.86 -0.24
CA ASP A 7 13.94 -8.58 -0.59
C ASP A 7 13.58 -8.50 -2.09
N PRO A 8 12.62 -7.62 -2.45
CA PRO A 8 12.19 -7.44 -3.83
C PRO A 8 13.31 -7.14 -4.82
N LEU A 9 14.24 -6.24 -4.47
CA LEU A 9 15.31 -5.82 -5.36
C LEU A 9 16.21 -7.00 -5.72
N ASN A 10 16.68 -7.75 -4.72
CA ASN A 10 17.55 -8.90 -4.94
C ASN A 10 16.87 -9.99 -5.78
N ALA A 11 15.58 -10.26 -5.53
CA ALA A 11 14.81 -11.22 -6.32
C ALA A 11 14.65 -10.78 -7.78
N ILE A 12 14.24 -9.52 -8.01
CA ILE A 12 14.05 -8.97 -9.36
C ILE A 12 15.36 -8.96 -10.13
N GLN A 13 16.45 -8.46 -9.54
CA GLN A 13 17.75 -8.45 -10.21
C GLN A 13 18.24 -9.87 -10.54
N THR A 14 18.03 -10.83 -9.64
CA THR A 14 18.42 -12.22 -9.89
C THR A 14 17.59 -12.86 -11.01
N PHE A 15 16.28 -12.59 -11.02
CA PHE A 15 15.39 -13.04 -12.09
C PHE A 15 15.79 -12.44 -13.44
N MET A 16 16.03 -11.13 -13.50
CA MET A 16 16.40 -10.44 -14.74
C MET A 16 17.78 -10.85 -15.25
N ARG A 17 18.78 -11.00 -14.36
CA ARG A 17 20.11 -11.52 -14.75
C ARG A 17 20.03 -12.94 -15.35
N THR A 18 19.11 -13.77 -14.86
CA THR A 18 18.95 -15.15 -15.33
C THR A 18 18.15 -15.22 -16.64
N ASN A 19 17.04 -14.49 -16.72
CA ASN A 19 16.05 -14.66 -17.80
C ASN A 19 16.13 -13.60 -18.90
N ASN A 20 16.70 -12.42 -18.61
CA ASN A 20 16.82 -11.30 -19.56
C ASN A 20 18.08 -10.45 -19.27
N PRO A 21 19.30 -11.04 -19.40
CA PRO A 21 20.55 -10.44 -18.94
C PRO A 21 20.95 -9.14 -19.67
N THR A 22 20.34 -8.84 -20.80
CA THR A 22 20.60 -7.60 -21.57
C THR A 22 19.80 -6.41 -21.06
N THR A 23 18.78 -6.63 -20.24
CA THR A 23 17.96 -5.57 -19.67
C THR A 23 18.58 -5.11 -18.35
N PRO A 24 19.09 -3.87 -18.26
CA PRO A 24 19.67 -3.37 -17.01
C PRO A 24 18.59 -3.20 -15.94
N VAL A 25 18.94 -3.48 -14.69
CA VAL A 25 18.10 -3.21 -13.52
C VAL A 25 18.85 -2.24 -12.63
N GLU A 26 18.48 -0.97 -12.73
CA GLU A 26 18.96 0.09 -11.86
C GLU A 26 18.11 0.20 -10.60
N ARG A 27 18.66 0.83 -9.56
CA ARG A 27 18.00 0.96 -8.26
C ARG A 27 18.21 2.34 -7.66
N LEU A 28 17.18 2.84 -7.01
CA LEU A 28 17.23 3.98 -6.11
C LEU A 28 16.54 3.56 -4.82
N LEU A 29 17.24 3.65 -3.69
CA LEU A 29 16.78 3.18 -2.38
C LEU A 29 16.73 4.31 -1.34
N ASP A 30 16.71 5.56 -1.82
CA ASP A 30 16.58 6.77 -1.02
C ASP A 30 15.31 7.50 -1.45
N ASP A 31 14.25 7.31 -0.66
CA ASP A 31 12.91 7.82 -0.93
C ASP A 31 12.87 9.36 -1.03
N PHE A 32 13.87 10.05 -0.45
CA PHE A 32 13.93 11.51 -0.41
C PHE A 32 14.76 12.11 -1.55
N ASN A 33 15.41 11.30 -2.38
CA ASN A 33 16.25 11.78 -3.47
C ASN A 33 15.48 11.96 -4.79
N PHE A 34 14.52 12.89 -4.78
CA PHE A 34 13.68 13.21 -5.94
C PHE A 34 14.49 13.58 -7.20
N GLY A 35 15.65 14.22 -7.03
CA GLY A 35 16.54 14.54 -8.16
C GLY A 35 17.12 13.29 -8.83
N ALA A 36 17.46 12.26 -8.06
CA ALA A 36 17.88 10.97 -8.62
C ALA A 36 16.71 10.22 -9.28
N VAL A 37 15.50 10.32 -8.72
CA VAL A 37 14.28 9.76 -9.35
C VAL A 37 14.12 10.35 -10.75
N ASP A 38 14.25 11.66 -10.91
CA ASP A 38 14.10 12.33 -12.20
C ASP A 38 15.10 11.88 -13.24
N LEU A 39 16.34 11.68 -12.82
CA LEU A 39 17.41 11.26 -13.73
C LEU A 39 17.25 9.79 -14.11
N LEU A 40 16.81 8.95 -13.18
CA LEU A 40 16.74 7.50 -13.40
C LEU A 40 15.45 7.06 -14.09
N ALA A 41 14.30 7.53 -13.60
CA ALA A 41 12.99 7.07 -14.03
C ALA A 41 12.70 7.37 -15.51
N VAL A 42 13.23 8.48 -16.04
CA VAL A 42 13.08 8.85 -17.47
C VAL A 42 13.80 7.91 -18.44
N GLN A 43 14.75 7.11 -17.94
CA GLN A 43 15.52 6.16 -18.76
C GLN A 43 14.87 4.77 -18.79
N ALA A 44 13.90 4.51 -17.90
CA ALA A 44 13.33 3.19 -17.72
C ALA A 44 12.09 2.97 -18.59
N ASP A 45 12.01 1.80 -19.24
CA ASP A 45 10.79 1.36 -19.91
C ASP A 45 9.67 1.03 -18.90
N THR A 46 10.05 0.64 -17.68
CA THR A 46 9.12 0.29 -16.60
C THR A 46 9.75 0.62 -15.25
N CYS A 47 9.00 1.30 -14.40
CA CYS A 47 9.41 1.66 -13.05
C CYS A 47 8.60 0.85 -12.03
N LEU A 48 9.30 0.15 -11.15
CA LEU A 48 8.72 -0.52 -10.00
C LEU A 48 8.91 0.38 -8.78
N MET A 49 7.83 1.01 -8.33
CA MET A 49 7.83 1.91 -7.18
C MET A 49 7.38 1.16 -5.93
N PHE A 50 8.24 1.07 -4.92
CA PHE A 50 7.96 0.33 -3.68
C PHE A 50 7.63 1.30 -2.56
N THR A 51 6.57 1.01 -1.81
CA THR A 51 6.14 1.83 -0.67
C THR A 51 5.59 0.95 0.45
N ASN A 52 5.51 1.50 1.66
CA ASN A 52 4.97 0.80 2.82
C ASN A 52 4.20 1.72 3.77
N ALA A 53 3.50 1.09 4.70
CA ALA A 53 2.99 1.72 5.90
C ALA A 53 2.89 0.65 6.99
N ASP A 54 3.39 0.95 8.18
CA ASP A 54 3.58 -0.02 9.25
C ASP A 54 2.77 0.32 10.51
N SER A 55 2.57 -0.68 11.37
CA SER A 55 1.89 -0.61 12.67
C SER A 55 2.40 -1.73 13.58
N GLY A 56 2.02 -1.74 14.85
CA GLY A 56 2.52 -2.79 15.75
C GLY A 56 1.89 -2.81 17.13
N GLU A 57 2.57 -3.49 18.06
CA GLU A 57 2.12 -3.55 19.45
C GLU A 57 2.40 -2.24 20.19
N GLY A 58 1.45 -1.79 21.02
CA GLY A 58 1.47 -0.47 21.66
C GLY A 58 2.58 -0.20 22.69
N TYR A 59 3.47 -1.16 22.97
CA TYR A 59 4.67 -0.93 23.78
C TYR A 59 5.87 -0.46 22.95
N ILE A 60 5.78 -0.50 21.62
CA ILE A 60 6.78 0.06 20.69
C ILE A 60 6.18 1.31 20.07
N THR A 61 6.98 2.37 19.98
CA THR A 61 6.60 3.58 19.25
C THR A 61 7.59 3.80 18.11
N VAL A 62 7.07 3.89 16.88
CA VAL A 62 7.84 4.16 15.67
C VAL A 62 7.28 5.40 15.00
N ASP A 63 8.13 6.40 14.80
CA ASP A 63 7.76 7.68 14.17
C ASP A 63 6.47 8.32 14.74
N GLY A 64 6.33 8.29 16.07
CA GLY A 64 5.17 8.83 16.79
C GLY A 64 3.92 7.93 16.81
N ASN A 65 3.94 6.76 16.17
CA ASN A 65 2.86 5.78 16.21
C ASN A 65 3.12 4.76 17.33
N SER A 66 2.32 4.80 18.40
CA SER A 66 2.43 3.87 19.54
C SER A 66 1.62 2.60 19.29
N GLY A 67 2.09 1.79 18.33
CA GLY A 67 1.39 0.62 17.81
C GLY A 67 0.31 0.99 16.82
N ASP A 68 -0.73 1.69 17.30
CA ASP A 68 -1.80 2.25 16.48
C ASP A 68 -1.28 3.37 15.55
N ARG A 69 -1.68 3.34 14.28
CA ARG A 69 -1.35 4.39 13.31
C ARG A 69 -2.17 5.63 13.56
N THR A 70 -1.52 6.79 13.52
CA THR A 70 -2.18 8.10 13.68
C THR A 70 -2.80 8.64 12.40
N ILE A 71 -2.30 8.19 11.25
CA ILE A 71 -2.78 8.53 9.90
C ILE A 71 -2.71 7.31 8.99
N ILE A 72 -3.59 7.26 8.00
CA ILE A 72 -3.68 6.19 7.00
C ILE A 72 -3.00 6.54 5.66
N THR A 73 -1.98 7.41 5.68
CA THR A 73 -1.13 7.69 4.51
C THR A 73 0.00 6.68 4.39
N LEU A 74 0.66 6.62 3.24
CA LEU A 74 1.92 5.89 3.12
C LEU A 74 2.98 6.52 4.03
N TRP A 75 3.95 5.71 4.48
CA TRP A 75 5.08 6.21 5.26
C TRP A 75 6.06 6.96 4.35
N HIS A 76 6.96 7.74 4.98
CA HIS A 76 7.99 8.55 4.32
C HIS A 76 7.49 9.61 3.30
N GLY A 77 6.18 9.83 3.20
CA GLY A 77 5.60 10.75 2.21
C GLY A 77 5.62 10.19 0.79
N ASP A 78 5.56 8.86 0.67
CA ASP A 78 5.68 8.15 -0.61
C ASP A 78 4.61 8.51 -1.64
N GLU A 79 3.50 9.14 -1.28
CA GLU A 79 2.56 9.69 -2.26
C GLU A 79 3.23 10.69 -3.21
N ALA A 80 4.15 11.51 -2.70
CA ALA A 80 4.91 12.45 -3.52
C ALA A 80 5.93 11.71 -4.40
N LEU A 81 6.54 10.65 -3.86
CA LEU A 81 7.51 9.82 -4.58
C LEU A 81 6.85 9.03 -5.72
N ILE A 82 5.66 8.48 -5.50
CA ILE A 82 4.84 7.83 -6.53
C ILE A 82 4.50 8.83 -7.63
N GLN A 83 3.98 10.02 -7.27
CA GLN A 83 3.66 11.05 -8.25
C GLN A 83 4.87 11.50 -9.05
N ARG A 84 6.04 11.66 -8.40
CA ARG A 84 7.28 12.02 -9.09
C ARG A 84 7.74 10.94 -10.06
N THR A 85 7.75 9.70 -9.60
CA THR A 85 8.13 8.54 -10.42
C THR A 85 7.21 8.41 -11.63
N ALA A 86 5.89 8.47 -11.41
CA ALA A 86 4.91 8.39 -12.48
C ALA A 86 4.97 9.59 -13.44
N SER A 87 5.37 10.78 -12.97
CA SER A 87 5.59 11.93 -13.85
C SER A 87 6.79 11.73 -14.79
N SER A 88 7.80 10.97 -14.35
CA SER A 88 9.04 10.74 -15.08
C SER A 88 9.06 9.42 -15.86
N CYS A 89 8.16 8.48 -15.55
CA CYS A 89 8.13 7.14 -16.12
C CYS A 89 6.73 6.74 -16.57
N VAL A 90 6.56 6.52 -17.87
CA VAL A 90 5.25 6.27 -18.51
C VAL A 90 4.57 4.98 -18.07
N ASN A 91 5.34 4.02 -17.55
CA ASN A 91 4.84 2.75 -17.04
C ASN A 91 5.33 2.53 -15.61
N THR A 92 4.60 3.10 -14.63
CA THR A 92 4.92 2.96 -13.20
C THR A 92 3.98 1.95 -12.55
N ILE A 93 4.54 0.86 -12.04
CA ILE A 93 3.85 -0.15 -11.23
C ILE A 93 4.17 0.13 -9.77
N VAL A 94 3.14 0.36 -8.96
CA VAL A 94 3.29 0.61 -7.52
C VAL A 94 3.12 -0.70 -6.75
N VAL A 95 4.08 -1.05 -5.90
CA VAL A 95 4.05 -2.23 -5.03
C VAL A 95 4.02 -1.75 -3.58
N MET A 96 2.94 -2.07 -2.86
CA MET A 96 2.69 -1.62 -1.49
C MET A 96 2.85 -2.78 -0.51
N HIS A 97 3.60 -2.58 0.56
CA HIS A 97 3.65 -3.48 1.72
C HIS A 97 3.01 -2.77 2.92
N ILE A 98 1.70 -2.96 3.13
CA ILE A 98 0.88 -2.13 4.04
C ILE A 98 0.06 -2.96 5.03
N VAL A 99 0.12 -2.59 6.33
CA VAL A 99 -0.54 -3.30 7.47
C VAL A 99 -2.05 -3.16 7.44
N GLU A 100 -2.47 -2.00 6.98
CA GLU A 100 -3.82 -1.50 7.02
C GLU A 100 -4.06 -0.71 5.73
N PRO A 101 -5.33 -0.48 5.36
CA PRO A 101 -5.65 0.38 4.23
C PRO A 101 -4.91 1.72 4.27
N VAL A 102 -4.51 2.20 3.10
CA VAL A 102 -3.94 3.54 2.94
C VAL A 102 -4.76 4.34 1.95
N THR A 103 -4.81 5.66 2.13
CA THR A 103 -5.43 6.55 1.14
C THR A 103 -4.58 6.62 -0.11
N VAL A 104 -5.20 6.48 -1.28
CA VAL A 104 -4.49 6.49 -2.57
C VAL A 104 -4.97 7.57 -3.54
N GLU A 105 -5.97 8.38 -3.14
CA GLU A 105 -6.64 9.37 -3.99
C GLU A 105 -5.68 10.37 -4.64
N THR A 106 -4.56 10.70 -3.98
CA THR A 106 -3.59 11.68 -4.47
C THR A 106 -2.80 11.21 -5.70
N TRP A 107 -2.76 9.90 -5.98
CA TRP A 107 -1.92 9.34 -7.05
C TRP A 107 -2.59 8.25 -7.89
N ILE A 108 -3.64 7.59 -7.42
CA ILE A 108 -4.37 6.52 -8.14
C ILE A 108 -4.87 6.93 -9.53
N GLY A 109 -5.22 8.22 -9.67
CA GLY A 109 -5.69 8.81 -10.92
C GLY A 109 -4.60 9.02 -11.97
N HIS A 110 -3.32 8.96 -11.57
CA HIS A 110 -2.20 9.30 -12.46
C HIS A 110 -2.19 8.40 -13.72
N PRO A 111 -2.07 8.95 -14.94
CA PRO A 111 -2.17 8.17 -16.17
C PRO A 111 -1.03 7.15 -16.33
N ASN A 112 0.15 7.48 -15.80
CA ASN A 112 1.33 6.62 -15.86
C ASN A 112 1.47 5.65 -14.67
N ALA A 113 0.55 5.70 -13.69
CA ALA A 113 0.44 4.65 -12.67
C ALA A 113 -0.42 3.53 -13.26
N THR A 114 0.23 2.53 -13.85
CA THR A 114 -0.39 1.55 -14.75
C THR A 114 -0.90 0.30 -14.03
N ALA A 115 -0.29 -0.05 -12.89
CA ALA A 115 -0.73 -1.16 -12.04
C ALA A 115 -0.39 -0.90 -10.57
N ILE A 116 -1.16 -1.51 -9.68
CA ILE A 116 -0.94 -1.47 -8.23
C ILE A 116 -1.03 -2.87 -7.68
N ILE A 117 0.01 -3.24 -6.94
CA ILE A 117 0.11 -4.52 -6.24
C ILE A 117 0.14 -4.24 -4.75
N ASN A 118 -0.84 -4.74 -4.03
CA ASN A 118 -0.76 -4.81 -2.57
C ASN A 118 -0.18 -6.17 -2.17
N ALA A 119 1.04 -6.17 -1.66
CA ALA A 119 1.80 -7.37 -1.28
C ALA A 119 1.69 -7.69 0.22
N GLY A 120 1.04 -6.84 1.02
CA GLY A 120 0.89 -7.05 2.46
C GLY A 120 2.23 -7.26 3.18
N PHE A 121 2.32 -8.32 4.00
CA PHE A 121 3.53 -8.74 4.73
C PHE A 121 3.89 -10.18 4.36
N PRO A 122 4.56 -10.40 3.22
CA PRO A 122 4.76 -11.72 2.64
C PRO A 122 5.83 -12.58 3.36
N GLY A 123 6.40 -12.08 4.46
CA GLY A 123 7.42 -12.78 5.25
C GLY A 123 8.74 -12.96 4.50
N GLN A 124 9.47 -14.04 4.83
CA GLN A 124 10.86 -14.26 4.38
C GLN A 124 11.04 -14.40 2.86
N GLU A 125 9.97 -14.72 2.11
CA GLU A 125 9.97 -14.91 0.65
C GLU A 125 9.37 -13.73 -0.13
N SER A 126 9.36 -12.52 0.46
CA SER A 126 8.79 -11.31 -0.13
C SER A 126 9.13 -11.12 -1.61
N GLY A 127 10.42 -11.10 -1.94
CA GLY A 127 10.88 -10.89 -3.32
C GLY A 127 10.55 -12.05 -4.25
N THR A 128 10.67 -13.30 -3.77
CA THR A 128 10.35 -14.49 -4.57
C THR A 128 8.87 -14.52 -4.95
N ALA A 129 7.99 -14.27 -3.99
CA ALA A 129 6.54 -14.21 -4.21
C ALA A 129 6.18 -13.11 -5.21
N LEU A 130 6.77 -11.93 -5.05
CA LEU A 130 6.52 -10.81 -5.96
C LEU A 130 6.99 -11.09 -7.39
N VAL A 131 8.19 -11.65 -7.57
CA VAL A 131 8.71 -12.01 -8.91
C VAL A 131 7.79 -13.02 -9.60
N ASN A 132 7.28 -14.02 -8.88
CA ASN A 132 6.37 -15.00 -9.46
C ASN A 132 5.09 -14.36 -10.01
N VAL A 133 4.58 -13.32 -9.33
CA VAL A 133 3.44 -12.54 -9.80
C VAL A 133 3.80 -11.63 -10.97
N LEU A 134 4.83 -10.80 -10.82
CA LEU A 134 5.22 -9.79 -11.82
C LEU A 134 5.52 -10.43 -13.19
N PHE A 135 6.11 -11.62 -13.19
CA PHE A 135 6.50 -12.33 -14.40
C PHE A 135 5.55 -13.49 -14.76
N GLY A 136 4.40 -13.58 -14.11
CA GLY A 136 3.31 -14.48 -14.52
C GLY A 136 3.52 -15.98 -14.25
N ALA A 137 4.47 -16.34 -13.38
CA ALA A 137 4.58 -17.71 -12.87
C ALA A 137 3.38 -18.09 -11.97
N VAL A 138 2.77 -17.09 -11.32
CA VAL A 138 1.53 -17.19 -10.55
C VAL A 138 0.55 -16.14 -11.03
N ASN A 139 -0.73 -16.51 -11.18
CA ASN A 139 -1.78 -15.57 -11.55
C ASN A 139 -2.27 -14.79 -10.32
N LEU A 140 -2.53 -13.50 -10.51
CA LEU A 140 -3.12 -12.63 -9.52
C LEU A 140 -4.58 -13.03 -9.26
N SER A 141 -4.84 -13.59 -8.08
CA SER A 141 -6.18 -14.03 -7.67
C SER A 141 -6.60 -13.55 -6.28
N GLY A 142 -5.71 -12.84 -5.58
CA GLY A 142 -6.00 -12.20 -4.30
C GLY A 142 -7.12 -11.17 -4.42
N ARG A 143 -7.86 -11.01 -3.31
CA ARG A 143 -8.89 -9.99 -3.16
C ARG A 143 -8.64 -9.29 -1.84
N LEU A 144 -8.69 -7.95 -1.87
CA LEU A 144 -8.59 -7.11 -0.68
C LEU A 144 -9.51 -7.65 0.44
N PRO A 145 -8.96 -8.02 1.61
CA PRO A 145 -9.75 -8.48 2.75
C PRO A 145 -10.41 -7.33 3.52
N TYR A 146 -10.19 -6.10 3.06
CA TYR A 146 -10.68 -4.85 3.65
C TYR A 146 -11.07 -3.85 2.56
N THR A 147 -11.79 -2.81 2.97
CA THR A 147 -12.14 -1.68 2.13
C THR A 147 -10.99 -0.67 2.10
N ILE A 148 -10.64 -0.14 0.92
CA ILE A 148 -9.79 1.05 0.80
C ILE A 148 -10.71 2.26 0.59
N ALA A 149 -10.82 3.08 1.64
CA ALA A 149 -11.64 4.28 1.62
C ALA A 149 -10.87 5.48 1.03
N LYS A 150 -11.59 6.52 0.59
CA LYS A 150 -10.96 7.71 0.00
C LYS A 150 -10.22 8.55 1.04
N GLN A 151 -10.72 8.57 2.27
CA GLN A 151 -10.17 9.31 3.40
C GLN A 151 -10.47 8.58 4.73
N MET A 152 -9.76 8.94 5.80
CA MET A 152 -9.87 8.27 7.11
C MET A 152 -11.28 8.34 7.70
N SER A 153 -11.94 9.49 7.58
CA SER A 153 -13.29 9.72 8.10
C SER A 153 -14.39 8.93 7.40
N ASP A 154 -14.07 8.24 6.30
CA ASP A 154 -15.01 7.36 5.60
C ASP A 154 -15.14 6.00 6.29
N TYR A 155 -14.18 5.63 7.15
CA TYR A 155 -14.33 4.50 8.05
C TYR A 155 -15.29 4.88 9.19
N PRO A 156 -16.23 4.00 9.55
CA PRO A 156 -17.25 4.31 10.54
C PRO A 156 -16.69 4.37 11.97
N ALA A 157 -15.55 3.75 12.22
CA ALA A 157 -14.91 3.67 13.54
C ALA A 157 -13.50 4.26 13.46
N ASP A 158 -13.05 4.84 14.57
CA ASP A 158 -11.76 5.49 14.70
C ASP A 158 -11.12 5.17 16.07
N ILE A 159 -9.82 5.42 16.17
CA ILE A 159 -9.01 5.14 17.35
C ILE A 159 -9.21 6.23 18.39
N SER A 160 -9.44 5.82 19.64
CA SER A 160 -9.61 6.73 20.77
C SER A 160 -8.28 6.99 21.46
N TYR A 161 -7.61 8.10 21.12
CA TYR A 161 -6.35 8.52 21.76
C TYR A 161 -6.54 9.26 23.10
N SER A 162 -7.77 9.45 23.56
CA SER A 162 -8.04 10.19 24.81
C SER A 162 -7.49 9.45 26.02
N ARG A 163 -6.58 10.08 26.75
CA ARG A 163 -6.09 9.59 28.04
C ARG A 163 -7.09 9.99 29.11
N ASN A 164 -7.92 9.06 29.56
CA ASN A 164 -8.71 9.27 30.76
C ASN A 164 -7.75 9.32 31.96
N ASP A 165 -7.78 10.42 32.68
CA ASP A 165 -6.92 10.88 33.77
C ASP A 165 -7.08 10.06 35.07
N GLY A 166 -6.98 8.73 34.95
CA GLY A 166 -7.07 7.76 36.05
C GLY A 166 -8.31 6.88 36.02
N ALA A 167 -9.22 7.09 35.08
CA ALA A 167 -10.33 6.17 34.79
C ALA A 167 -9.99 5.25 33.61
N PHE A 168 -10.52 4.02 33.61
CA PHE A 168 -10.42 3.13 32.46
C PHE A 168 -11.02 3.78 31.20
N ALA A 169 -10.35 3.64 30.05
CA ALA A 169 -10.91 4.05 28.76
C ALA A 169 -12.23 3.31 28.52
N GLN A 170 -13.30 4.04 28.21
CA GLN A 170 -14.59 3.47 27.83
C GLN A 170 -14.74 3.61 26.32
N ILE A 171 -14.77 2.49 25.61
CA ILE A 171 -14.97 2.44 24.16
C ILE A 171 -16.37 1.89 23.90
N THR A 172 -17.24 2.72 23.32
CA THR A 172 -18.61 2.33 22.97
C THR A 172 -18.64 1.92 21.50
N TYR A 173 -19.05 0.69 21.20
CA TYR A 173 -19.23 0.19 19.84
C TYR A 173 -20.60 0.64 19.28
N ASP A 174 -20.75 1.95 19.07
CA ASP A 174 -21.99 2.57 18.58
C ASP A 174 -22.33 2.20 17.13
N LYS A 175 -21.32 1.85 16.32
CA LYS A 175 -21.50 1.40 14.92
C LYS A 175 -22.04 -0.03 14.79
N GLY A 176 -22.07 -0.80 15.89
CA GLY A 176 -22.56 -2.18 15.88
C GLY A 176 -21.85 -3.03 14.82
N LEU A 177 -22.61 -3.59 13.88
CA LEU A 177 -22.07 -4.44 12.79
C LEU A 177 -21.63 -3.65 11.56
N ASN A 178 -21.83 -2.33 11.52
CA ASN A 178 -21.54 -1.48 10.38
C ASN A 178 -20.07 -1.06 10.40
N VAL A 179 -19.19 -2.01 10.12
CA VAL A 179 -17.74 -1.82 9.98
C VAL A 179 -17.27 -2.28 8.61
N ASP A 180 -16.20 -1.66 8.11
CA ASP A 180 -15.60 -1.97 6.81
C ASP A 180 -16.67 -2.06 5.69
N CYS A 181 -16.68 -3.15 4.90
CA CYS A 181 -17.54 -3.35 3.75
C CYS A 181 -19.04 -3.28 4.10
N LYS A 182 -19.42 -3.52 5.37
CA LYS A 182 -20.82 -3.46 5.81
C LYS A 182 -21.31 -2.03 5.97
N CYS A 183 -20.43 -1.11 6.34
CA CYS A 183 -20.75 0.31 6.39
C CYS A 183 -20.97 0.85 4.97
N VAL A 184 -20.06 0.56 4.05
CA VAL A 184 -20.14 1.07 2.68
C VAL A 184 -21.11 0.31 1.77
N GLY A 185 -21.79 -0.73 2.28
CA GLY A 185 -22.69 -1.56 1.47
C GLY A 185 -21.99 -2.44 0.41
N LEU A 186 -20.67 -2.63 0.51
CA LEU A 186 -19.81 -3.23 -0.51
C LEU A 186 -19.33 -4.66 -0.20
N CYS A 187 -19.87 -5.33 0.81
CA CYS A 187 -19.54 -6.74 1.05
C CYS A 187 -19.88 -7.68 -0.14
N SER A 188 -20.46 -7.13 -1.21
CA SER A 188 -20.71 -7.78 -2.49
C SER A 188 -20.33 -6.87 -3.67
N LEU A 189 -19.08 -6.42 -3.77
CA LEU A 189 -18.45 -5.80 -4.98
C LEU A 189 -19.43 -5.09 -5.93
N LYS A 190 -20.12 -4.03 -5.49
CA LYS A 190 -20.89 -3.15 -6.37
C LYS A 190 -21.04 -1.77 -5.72
N HIS A 191 -20.48 -0.75 -6.36
CA HIS A 191 -20.64 0.67 -6.04
C HIS A 191 -22.10 1.02 -5.72
N VAL A 192 -22.40 1.51 -4.52
CA VAL A 192 -23.55 2.37 -4.21
C VAL A 192 -23.22 3.22 -2.98
N ARG A 193 -23.77 4.43 -2.94
CA ARG A 193 -23.71 5.40 -1.84
C ARG A 193 -24.96 5.21 -0.96
N ASP A 194 -24.82 4.90 0.32
CA ASP A 194 -25.97 4.68 1.23
C ASP A 194 -26.08 5.78 2.31
N ALA A 195 -27.32 6.04 2.73
CA ALA A 195 -27.75 7.21 3.50
C ALA A 195 -27.35 7.22 5.00
N ASP A 196 -26.54 6.27 5.44
CA ASP A 196 -26.24 6.01 6.86
C ASP A 196 -24.94 6.69 7.35
N GLY A 197 -24.35 7.58 6.55
CA GLY A 197 -23.10 8.30 6.87
C GLY A 197 -21.82 7.58 6.43
N CYS A 198 -21.93 6.53 5.61
CA CYS A 198 -20.81 5.79 5.02
C CYS A 198 -20.48 6.32 3.61
N ALA A 199 -19.20 6.50 3.29
CA ALA A 199 -18.74 7.22 2.10
C ALA A 199 -18.20 6.32 0.96
N ASP A 200 -17.89 6.94 -0.19
CA ASP A 200 -17.53 6.28 -1.46
C ASP A 200 -16.22 5.46 -1.37
N THR A 201 -16.11 4.37 -2.13
CA THR A 201 -14.84 3.66 -2.37
C THR A 201 -14.26 3.94 -3.75
N LEU A 202 -13.02 3.49 -3.97
CA LEU A 202 -12.31 3.59 -5.25
C LEU A 202 -13.03 2.90 -6.42
N THR A 203 -13.01 3.56 -7.58
CA THR A 203 -13.23 2.95 -8.90
C THR A 203 -12.01 2.10 -9.30
N GLN A 204 -12.27 0.87 -9.73
CA GLN A 204 -11.27 -0.15 -10.04
C GLN A 204 -10.38 0.25 -11.24
N LYS A 205 -9.20 0.83 -10.99
CA LYS A 205 -8.00 0.51 -11.80
C LYS A 205 -7.41 -0.79 -11.25
N HIS A 206 -6.62 -1.51 -12.04
CA HIS A 206 -6.07 -2.85 -11.76
C HIS A 206 -5.36 -2.95 -10.39
N TYR A 207 -6.15 -3.14 -9.34
CA TYR A 207 -5.73 -3.46 -7.98
C TYR A 207 -5.66 -4.97 -7.89
N ALA A 208 -4.48 -5.47 -7.58
CA ALA A 208 -4.29 -6.90 -7.35
C ALA A 208 -3.58 -7.11 -6.03
N GLU A 209 -4.04 -8.10 -5.27
CA GLU A 209 -3.30 -8.63 -4.12
C GLU A 209 -2.56 -9.90 -4.53
N VAL A 210 -1.38 -10.06 -3.94
CA VAL A 210 -0.53 -11.26 -4.03
C VAL A 210 -0.84 -12.23 -2.92
#